data_AF-A0A535CZ62-F1
#
_entry.id   AF-A0A535CZ62-F1
#
_cell.length_a   1.000
_cell.length_b   1.000
_cell.length_c   1.000
_cell.angle_alpha   90.00
_cell.angle_beta   90.00
_cell.angle_gamma   90.00
#
_symmetry.space_group_name_H-M   'P 1'
#
loop_
_entity.id
_entity.type
_entity.pdbx_description
1 polymer ?
#
loop_
_entity_poly.entity_id
_entity_poly.type
_entity_poly.pdbx_seq_one_letter_code
_entity_poly.pdbx_strand_id
1 'polypeptide(L)'
;MPLEVVWQMGDGSRITCDGPGTPWTPQEPADQSSDCSYTYSQSSANQPNGTYIVTTTVYWHVTWTSLGAPGGGDLGLVPRRSVQTPVTVSEVHAINRGSSA
;
A
#
# COMPACT_ATOMS: atom_id res chain seq x y z
N MET A 1 1.24 -1.55 -18.00
CA MET A 1 1.35 -1.98 -16.59
C MET A 1 1.59 -0.75 -15.72
N PRO A 2 1.07 -0.67 -14.48
CA PRO A 2 1.36 0.45 -13.61
C PRO A 2 2.86 0.53 -13.40
N LEU A 3 3.40 1.74 -13.39
CA LEU A 3 4.80 1.94 -13.05
C LEU A 3 5.00 2.12 -11.56
N GLU A 4 4.01 2.69 -10.87
CA GLU A 4 4.14 3.06 -9.47
C GLU A 4 2.79 2.97 -8.76
N VAL A 5 2.80 2.54 -7.50
CA VAL A 5 1.65 2.59 -6.60
C VAL A 5 2.05 3.28 -5.31
N VAL A 6 1.34 4.35 -4.96
CA VAL A 6 1.53 5.09 -3.72
C VAL A 6 0.48 4.66 -2.71
N TRP A 7 0.93 4.30 -1.51
CA TRP A 7 0.08 3.94 -0.38
C TRP A 7 0.23 4.97 0.74
N GLN A 8 -0.90 5.47 1.23
CA GLN A 8 -0.98 6.20 2.49
C GLN A 8 -1.59 5.25 3.52
N MET A 9 -0.85 4.93 4.57
CA MET A 9 -1.19 3.83 5.47
C MET A 9 -2.20 4.22 6.56
N GLY A 10 -2.63 5.48 6.61
CA GLY A 10 -3.61 5.96 7.59
C GLY A 10 -3.04 6.24 8.99
N ASP A 11 -1.78 5.86 9.25
CA ASP A 11 -1.01 6.20 10.47
C ASP A 11 -0.05 7.39 10.25
N GLY A 12 -0.15 8.06 9.09
CA GLY A 12 0.73 9.13 8.67
C GLY A 12 1.88 8.69 7.76
N SER A 13 2.15 7.37 7.67
CA SER A 13 3.17 6.84 6.78
C SER A 13 2.72 6.83 5.32
N ARG A 14 3.70 6.99 4.43
CA ARG A 14 3.54 6.89 2.98
C ARG A 14 4.64 6.01 2.42
N ILE A 15 4.26 5.03 1.61
CA ILE A 15 5.20 4.19 0.84
C ILE A 15 4.88 4.26 -0.64
N THR A 16 5.91 4.10 -1.46
CA THR A 16 5.81 4.02 -2.90
C THR A 16 6.36 2.67 -3.34
N CYS A 17 5.54 1.90 -4.04
CA CYS A 17 5.93 0.63 -4.63
C CYS A 17 6.18 0.80 -6.12
N ASP A 18 7.26 0.23 -6.63
CA ASP A 18 7.50 0.13 -8.06
C ASP A 18 6.67 -1.03 -8.67
N GLY A 19 6.13 -0.78 -9.86
CA GLY A 19 5.33 -1.75 -10.59
C GLY A 19 3.95 -2.01 -9.97
N PRO A 20 3.19 -3.01 -10.47
CA PRO A 20 1.85 -3.31 -9.99
C PRO A 20 1.80 -3.87 -8.55
N GLY A 21 2.94 -4.27 -7.98
CA GLY A 21 3.00 -5.09 -6.77
C GLY A 21 2.50 -6.52 -6.98
N THR A 22 2.63 -7.35 -5.94
CA THR A 22 2.08 -8.71 -5.88
C THR A 22 0.77 -8.68 -5.11
N PRO A 23 -0.37 -9.14 -5.66
CA PRO A 23 -1.62 -9.23 -4.92
C PRO A 23 -1.46 -10.14 -3.70
N TRP A 24 -1.93 -9.68 -2.54
CA TRP A 24 -1.98 -10.51 -1.34
C TRP A 24 -3.05 -11.61 -1.48
N THR A 25 -2.74 -12.84 -1.05
CA THR A 25 -3.72 -13.93 -0.95
C THR A 25 -3.83 -14.43 0.50
N PRO A 26 -5.01 -14.85 0.98
CA PRO A 26 -5.17 -15.35 2.35
C PRO A 26 -4.34 -16.59 2.70
N GLN A 27 -3.86 -17.32 1.70
CA GLN A 27 -3.03 -18.51 1.86
C GLN A 27 -1.56 -18.19 2.11
N GLU A 28 -1.15 -16.94 1.88
CA GLU A 28 0.22 -16.49 2.09
C GLU A 28 0.59 -16.49 3.59
N PRO A 29 1.73 -17.11 3.97
CA PRO A 29 2.27 -16.99 5.33
C PRO A 29 2.38 -15.54 5.81
N ALA A 30 2.11 -15.31 7.10
CA ALA A 30 2.12 -13.98 7.72
C ALA A 30 3.51 -13.31 7.72
N ASP A 31 4.57 -14.10 7.59
CA ASP A 31 5.97 -13.69 7.51
C ASP A 31 6.44 -13.42 6.08
N GLN A 32 5.57 -13.54 5.07
CA GLN A 32 5.97 -13.18 3.71
C GLN A 32 6.11 -11.67 3.55
N SER A 33 7.36 -11.27 3.40
CA SER A 33 7.71 -9.93 2.93
C SER A 33 7.72 -9.92 1.41
N SER A 34 6.95 -9.01 0.82
CA SER A 34 7.19 -8.54 -0.54
C SER A 34 8.19 -7.38 -0.50
N ASP A 35 8.71 -6.98 -1.65
CA ASP A 35 9.55 -5.78 -1.78
C ASP A 35 8.79 -4.48 -1.40
N CYS A 36 7.46 -4.54 -1.23
CA CYS A 36 6.64 -3.42 -0.78
C CYS A 36 5.73 -3.75 0.42
N SER A 37 6.24 -4.53 1.38
CA SER A 37 5.53 -4.78 2.63
C SER A 37 5.62 -3.59 3.59
N TYR A 38 4.58 -3.43 4.42
CA TYR A 38 4.51 -2.43 5.49
C TYR A 38 4.09 -3.07 6.81
N THR A 39 4.71 -2.66 7.90
CA THR A 39 4.37 -3.14 9.25
C THR A 39 3.90 -1.97 10.10
N TYR A 40 2.70 -2.09 10.66
CA TYR A 40 2.20 -1.16 11.65
C TYR A 40 2.87 -1.42 13.00
N SER A 41 3.40 -0.37 13.62
CA SER A 41 4.02 -0.44 14.95
C SER A 41 3.01 -0.36 16.10
N GLN A 42 1.77 0.05 15.81
CA GLN A 42 0.72 0.26 16.80
C GLN A 42 -0.61 -0.35 16.32
N SER A 43 -1.39 -0.88 17.26
CA SER A 43 -2.75 -1.34 16.98
C SER A 43 -3.65 -0.22 16.45
N SER A 44 -4.62 -0.58 15.62
CA SER A 44 -5.62 0.36 15.11
C SER A 44 -6.74 0.66 16.12
N ALA A 45 -6.69 0.09 17.33
CA ALA A 45 -7.75 0.17 18.34
C ALA A 45 -8.10 1.61 18.74
N ASN A 46 -7.11 2.52 18.72
CA ASN A 46 -7.29 3.93 19.07
C ASN A 46 -7.61 4.82 17.85
N GLN A 47 -7.72 4.25 16.64
CA GLN A 47 -8.09 4.99 15.44
C GLN A 47 -9.62 5.14 15.36
N PRO A 48 -10.12 6.16 14.62
CA PRO A 48 -11.53 6.24 14.29
C PRO A 48 -12.05 4.93 13.70
N ASN A 49 -13.16 4.42 14.23
CA ASN A 49 -13.77 3.13 13.87
C ASN A 49 -12.86 1.90 14.11
N GLY A 50 -11.77 2.04 14.86
CA GLY A 50 -10.85 0.93 15.16
C GLY A 50 -10.01 0.47 13.96
N THR A 51 -9.88 1.28 12.91
CA THR A 51 -9.23 0.91 11.64
C THR A 51 -8.28 1.99 11.14
N TYR A 52 -7.19 1.59 10.49
CA TYR A 52 -6.45 2.48 9.60
C TYR A 52 -7.16 2.57 8.25
N ILE A 53 -7.37 3.80 7.75
CA ILE A 53 -7.88 4.00 6.39
C ILE A 53 -6.70 4.08 5.43
N VAL A 54 -6.45 2.99 4.73
CA VAL A 54 -5.38 2.90 3.73
C VAL A 54 -5.88 3.49 2.42
N THR A 55 -5.13 4.43 1.84
CA THR A 55 -5.43 5.03 0.53
C THR A 55 -4.38 4.61 -0.50
N THR A 56 -4.84 3.97 -1.57
CA THR A 56 -4.01 3.48 -2.68
C THR A 56 -4.19 4.35 -3.91
N THR A 57 -3.11 4.82 -4.52
CA THR A 57 -3.12 5.58 -5.77
C THR A 57 -2.16 4.95 -6.77
N VAL A 58 -2.69 4.54 -7.93
CA VAL A 58 -1.93 3.86 -8.98
C VAL A 58 -1.54 4.87 -10.06
N TYR A 59 -0.26 4.90 -10.45
CA TYR A 59 0.28 5.76 -11.49
C TYR A 59 0.67 4.95 -12.74
N TRP A 60 0.35 5.53 -13.89
CA TRP A 60 0.62 4.95 -15.20
C TRP A 60 1.47 5.90 -16.02
N HIS A 61 2.44 5.37 -16.75
CA HIS A 61 3.19 6.17 -17.72
C HIS A 61 2.39 6.30 -19.01
N VAL A 62 2.09 7.54 -19.40
CA VAL A 62 1.23 7.82 -20.57
C VAL A 62 2.05 8.53 -21.64
N THR A 63 2.11 7.91 -22.82
CA THR A 63 2.63 8.52 -24.05
C THR A 63 1.50 8.63 -25.06
N TRP A 64 1.60 9.61 -25.96
CA TRP A 64 0.60 9.85 -26.99
C TRP A 64 1.24 10.20 -28.33
N THR A 65 0.49 9.96 -29.39
CA THR A 65 0.85 10.30 -30.77
C THR A 65 -0.32 11.00 -31.45
N SER A 66 -0.03 11.90 -32.39
CA SER A 66 -1.06 12.54 -33.22
C SER A 66 -1.31 11.75 -34.50
N LEU A 67 -2.59 11.61 -34.85
CA LEU A 67 -2.99 11.14 -36.18
C LEU A 67 -3.16 12.35 -37.11
N GLY A 68 -2.57 12.29 -38.31
CA GLY A 68 -2.71 13.32 -39.35
C GLY A 68 -1.65 14.43 -39.35
N ALA A 69 -0.74 14.45 -38.38
CA ALA A 69 0.45 15.29 -38.38
C ALA A 69 1.61 14.59 -37.65
N PRO A 70 2.88 14.86 -38.01
CA PRO A 70 4.03 14.44 -37.21
C PRO A 70 3.93 15.09 -35.82
N GLY A 71 3.95 14.28 -34.78
CA GLY A 71 3.80 14.77 -33.41
C GLY A 71 3.50 13.65 -32.42
N GLY A 72 3.75 13.96 -31.16
CA GLY A 72 3.56 13.06 -30.03
C GLY A 72 4.23 13.66 -28.81
N GLY A 73 4.09 12.97 -27.68
CA GLY A 73 4.68 13.42 -26.44
C GLY A 73 4.55 12.42 -25.31
N ASP A 74 5.16 12.82 -24.21
CA ASP A 74 5.20 12.08 -22.96
C ASP A 74 4.51 12.93 -21.89
N LEU A 75 3.49 12.36 -21.24
CA LEU A 75 2.75 13.00 -20.14
C LEU A 75 3.29 12.57 -18.77
N GLY A 76 4.29 11.68 -18.74
CA GLY A 76 4.87 11.12 -17.54
C GLY A 76 3.90 10.23 -16.78
N LEU A 77 4.05 10.22 -15.45
CA LEU A 77 3.20 9.47 -14.54
C LEU A 77 1.88 10.20 -14.30
N VAL A 78 0.77 9.56 -14.67
CA VAL A 78 -0.58 10.06 -14.48
C VAL A 78 -1.29 9.21 -13.42
N PRO A 79 -1.85 9.83 -12.35
CA PRO A 79 -2.57 9.09 -11.32
C PRO A 79 -3.94 8.63 -11.80
N ARG A 80 -4.35 7.45 -11.34
CA ARG A 80 -5.73 7.01 -11.37
C ARG A 80 -6.45 7.43 -10.08
N ARG A 81 -7.78 7.32 -10.08
CA ARG A 81 -8.61 7.53 -8.89
C ARG A 81 -8.09 6.66 -7.73
N SER A 82 -7.92 7.30 -6.57
CA SER A 82 -7.52 6.60 -5.36
C SER A 82 -8.64 5.71 -4.82
N VAL A 83 -8.25 4.59 -4.21
CA VAL A 83 -9.15 3.65 -3.54
C VAL A 83 -8.83 3.67 -2.05
N GLN A 84 -9.86 3.61 -1.21
CA GLN A 84 -9.69 3.53 0.24
C GLN A 84 -10.09 2.14 0.74
N THR A 85 -9.34 1.59 1.69
CA THR A 85 -9.60 0.29 2.28
C THR A 85 -9.37 0.35 3.80
N PRO A 86 -10.36 -0.01 4.62
CA PRO A 86 -10.19 -0.08 6.06
C PRO A 86 -9.39 -1.34 6.44
N VAL A 87 -8.38 -1.17 7.29
CA VAL A 87 -7.52 -2.26 7.78
C VAL A 87 -7.54 -2.27 9.31
N THR A 88 -7.86 -3.42 9.89
CA THR A 88 -7.79 -3.66 11.34
C THR A 88 -6.44 -4.25 11.69
N VAL A 89 -5.73 -3.62 12.63
CA VAL A 89 -4.44 -4.09 13.15
C VAL A 89 -4.61 -4.41 14.63
N SER A 90 -4.60 -5.70 14.92
CA SER A 90 -4.63 -6.21 16.29
C SER A 90 -3.22 -6.35 16.84
N GLU A 91 -3.07 -6.14 18.15
CA GLU A 91 -1.82 -6.38 18.87
C GLU A 91 -1.97 -7.62 19.77
N VAL A 92 -0.91 -8.40 19.90
CA VAL A 92 -0.86 -9.57 20.79
C VAL A 92 0.16 -9.30 21.89
N HIS A 93 -0.30 -9.24 23.14
CA HIS A 93 0.57 -9.14 24.32
C HIS A 93 0.77 -10.53 24.92
N ALA A 94 2.01 -10.96 25.07
CA ALA A 94 2.36 -12.17 25.82
C ALA A 94 3.01 -11.78 27.15
N ILE A 95 2.46 -12.26 28.26
CA ILE A 95 3.12 -12.21 29.57
C ILE A 95 4.08 -13.40 29.64
N ASN A 96 5.39 -13.13 29.62
CA ASN A 96 6.37 -14.11 30.04
C ASN A 96 6.35 -14.18 31.57
N ARG A 97 5.60 -15.13 32.14
CA ARG A 97 5.80 -15.48 33.55
C ARG A 97 7.15 -16.18 33.64
N GLY A 98 8.19 -15.45 34.02
CA GLY A 98 9.46 -16.04 34.43
C GLY A 98 9.17 -17.03 35.56
N SER A 99 9.46 -18.31 35.33
CA SER A 99 9.45 -19.31 36.37
C SER A 99 10.51 -18.93 37.42
N SER A 100 10.05 -18.40 38.55
CA SER A 100 10.85 -18.33 39.77
C SER A 100 11.11 -19.76 40.24
N ALA A 101 12.33 -20.24 40.01
CA ALA A 101 12.89 -21.41 40.69
C ALA A 101 13.35 -21.03 42.10
#